data_AF-X1VK70-F1
#
_entry.id   AF-X1VK70-F1
#
_cell.length_a   1.000
_cell.length_b   1.000
_cell.length_c   1.000
_cell.angle_alpha   90.00
_cell.angle_beta   90.00
_cell.angle_gamma   90.00
#
_symmetry.space_group_name_H-M   'P 1'
#
loop_
_entity.id
_entity.type
_entity.pdbx_description
1 polymer ?
#
loop_
_entity_poly.entity_id
_entity_poly.type
_entity_poly.pdbx_seq_one_letter_code
_entity_poly.pdbx_strand_id
1 'polypeptide(L)'
;NAKMMGVKVYVSQYMFNTPPETSFTMDLAKMLAKVELIESLHDKNFTTIRQTRSGLYSYPTDFDKGKGQLASSTLLQMQLDPDIVHVVAYCEADHAAKPEDIIESVKITKKVIENYLYGCPDMKLDGRVGQRKEELIADARLIIDKIT
;
A
#
# COMPACT_ATOMS: atom_id res chain seq x y z
N ASN A 1 14.72 -2.68 16.98
CA ASN A 1 13.49 -2.32 16.23
C ASN A 1 12.36 -1.99 17.23
N ALA A 2 11.21 -1.48 16.78
CA ALA A 2 10.10 -1.07 17.66
C ALA A 2 9.60 -2.20 18.58
N LYS A 3 9.54 -3.44 18.07
CA LYS A 3 9.24 -4.65 18.85
C LYS A 3 10.19 -4.81 20.04
N MET A 4 11.51 -4.68 19.83
CA MET A 4 12.51 -4.75 20.90
C MET A 4 12.38 -3.62 21.94
N MET A 5 11.73 -2.50 21.57
CA MET A 5 11.45 -1.38 22.48
C MET A 5 10.12 -1.54 23.23
N GLY A 6 9.48 -2.71 23.16
CA GLY A 6 8.25 -3.02 23.90
C GLY A 6 6.95 -2.56 23.24
N VAL A 7 7.00 -2.11 21.98
CA VAL A 7 5.77 -1.88 21.19
C VAL A 7 5.04 -3.22 21.03
N LYS A 8 3.73 -3.23 21.26
CA LYS A 8 2.88 -4.43 21.13
C LYS A 8 2.04 -4.45 19.85
N VAL A 9 1.57 -3.28 19.43
CA VAL A 9 0.78 -3.10 18.21
C VAL A 9 1.43 -2.00 17.40
N TYR A 10 1.84 -2.32 16.17
CA TYR A 10 2.56 -1.40 15.29
C TYR A 10 1.77 -1.15 14.00
N VAL A 11 1.51 0.11 13.68
CA VAL A 11 0.88 0.47 12.39
C VAL A 11 1.94 0.39 11.30
N SER A 12 1.90 -0.67 10.51
CA SER A 12 2.81 -0.88 9.39
C SER A 12 2.28 -0.15 8.16
N GLN A 13 3.01 0.88 7.71
CA GLN A 13 2.64 1.67 6.55
C GLN A 13 3.17 1.04 5.25
N TYR A 14 2.24 0.80 4.32
CA TYR A 14 2.46 0.30 2.97
C TYR A 14 2.14 1.42 1.98
N MET A 15 3.18 2.18 1.60
CA MET A 15 3.08 3.23 0.60
C MET A 15 3.32 2.67 -0.80
N PHE A 16 2.26 2.63 -1.59
CA PHE A 16 2.24 2.23 -3.00
C PHE A 16 2.76 3.37 -3.88
N ASN A 17 3.11 3.05 -5.12
CA ASN A 17 3.59 3.97 -6.15
C ASN A 17 4.82 4.77 -5.70
N THR A 18 5.72 4.11 -4.95
CA THR A 18 6.98 4.70 -4.47
C THR A 18 8.15 3.77 -4.77
N PRO A 19 9.01 4.10 -5.75
CA PRO A 19 8.99 5.31 -6.58
C PRO A 19 7.83 5.31 -7.60
N PRO A 20 7.40 6.48 -8.11
CA PRO A 20 6.20 6.62 -8.95
C PRO A 20 6.27 5.85 -10.28
N GLU A 21 7.47 5.52 -10.75
CA GLU A 21 7.71 4.74 -11.98
C GLU A 21 7.45 3.24 -11.79
N THR A 22 7.14 2.79 -10.57
CA THR A 22 6.86 1.38 -10.28
C THR A 22 5.53 0.96 -10.89
N SER A 23 5.53 -0.07 -11.74
CA SER A 23 4.29 -0.65 -12.27
C SER A 23 3.47 -1.35 -11.17
N PHE A 24 2.17 -1.50 -11.38
CA PHE A 24 1.29 -2.14 -10.38
C PHE A 24 1.72 -3.56 -10.02
N THR A 25 2.20 -4.34 -10.99
CA THR A 25 2.77 -5.69 -10.74
C THR A 25 3.96 -5.63 -9.80
N MET A 26 4.92 -4.73 -10.08
CA MET A 26 6.13 -4.58 -9.28
C MET A 26 5.80 -4.04 -7.88
N ASP A 27 4.83 -3.14 -7.80
CA ASP A 27 4.44 -2.48 -6.57
C ASP A 27 3.67 -3.42 -5.63
N LEU A 28 2.75 -4.21 -6.16
CA LEU A 28 2.07 -5.26 -5.41
C LEU A 28 3.06 -6.30 -4.90
N ALA A 29 3.99 -6.76 -5.74
CA ALA A 29 5.04 -7.70 -5.34
C ALA A 29 5.88 -7.15 -4.20
N LYS A 30 6.29 -5.88 -4.29
CA LYS A 30 7.04 -5.17 -3.24
C LYS A 30 6.26 -5.08 -1.94
N MET A 31 4.96 -4.78 -2.01
CA MET A 31 4.12 -4.65 -0.83
C MET A 31 3.86 -6.01 -0.17
N LEU A 32 3.62 -7.07 -0.94
CA LEU A 32 3.50 -8.45 -0.42
C LEU A 32 4.81 -8.93 0.23
N ALA A 33 5.96 -8.62 -0.37
CA ALA A 33 7.26 -8.95 0.21
C ALA A 33 7.45 -8.24 1.56
N LYS A 34 7.08 -6.95 1.64
CA LYS A 34 7.11 -6.21 2.91
C LYS A 34 6.17 -6.82 3.95
N VAL A 35 4.95 -7.19 3.57
CA VAL A 35 3.99 -7.86 4.46
C VAL A 35 4.62 -9.12 5.03
N GLU A 36 5.14 -10.01 4.19
CA GLU A 36 5.75 -11.26 4.64
C GLU A 36 6.92 -11.04 5.61
N LEU A 37 7.84 -10.12 5.28
CA LEU A 37 9.00 -9.81 6.12
C LEU A 37 8.57 -9.20 7.47
N ILE A 38 7.62 -8.28 7.48
CA ILE A 38 7.19 -7.59 8.70
C ILE A 38 6.37 -8.53 9.59
N GLU A 39 5.45 -9.28 9.00
CA GLU A 39 4.57 -10.18 9.76
C GLU A 39 5.30 -11.42 10.26
N SER A 40 6.46 -11.78 9.67
CA SER A 40 7.35 -12.79 10.25
C SER A 40 7.88 -12.39 11.64
N LEU A 41 7.79 -11.10 12.01
CA LEU A 41 8.14 -10.61 13.34
C LEU A 41 7.00 -10.77 14.35
N HIS A 42 5.80 -11.20 13.95
CA HIS A 42 4.67 -11.35 14.86
C HIS A 42 4.91 -12.47 15.88
N ASP A 43 4.45 -12.25 17.10
CA ASP A 43 4.37 -13.26 18.15
C ASP A 43 3.27 -12.90 19.16
N LYS A 44 3.19 -13.62 20.29
CA LYS A 44 2.20 -13.37 21.35
C LYS A 44 2.23 -11.94 21.94
N ASN A 45 3.32 -11.21 21.76
CA ASN A 45 3.57 -9.89 22.33
C ASN A 45 3.65 -8.77 21.28
N PHE A 46 3.71 -9.11 19.98
CA PHE A 46 3.85 -8.14 18.89
C PHE A 46 2.98 -8.51 17.69
N THR A 47 2.17 -7.55 17.24
CA THR A 47 1.38 -7.65 16.01
C THR A 47 1.43 -6.33 15.24
N THR A 48 1.03 -6.36 13.96
CA THR A 48 0.89 -5.17 13.14
C THR A 48 -0.54 -4.95 12.67
N ILE A 49 -0.85 -3.68 12.39
CA ILE A 49 -2.04 -3.24 11.68
C ILE A 49 -1.57 -2.74 10.31
N ARG A 50 -2.16 -3.24 9.23
CA ARG A 50 -1.82 -2.83 7.86
C ARG A 50 -2.48 -1.51 7.54
N GLN A 51 -1.67 -0.48 7.28
CA GLN A 51 -2.15 0.80 6.78
C GLN A 51 -1.61 1.05 5.37
N THR A 52 -2.49 1.13 4.39
CA THR A 52 -2.10 1.38 2.99
C THR A 52 -2.34 2.83 2.59
N ARG A 53 -1.47 3.35 1.73
CA ARG A 53 -1.62 4.68 1.10
C ARG A 53 -0.98 4.72 -0.27
N SER A 54 -1.42 5.67 -1.09
CA SER A 54 -0.72 6.03 -2.31
C SER A 54 0.48 6.95 -2.02
N GLY A 55 1.51 6.85 -2.84
CA GLY A 55 2.68 7.73 -2.81
C GLY A 55 2.34 9.09 -3.41
N LEU A 56 2.78 10.16 -2.74
CA LEU A 56 2.41 11.54 -3.08
C LEU A 56 2.85 11.90 -4.51
N TYR A 57 4.09 11.53 -4.87
CA TYR A 57 4.67 11.80 -6.20
C TYR A 57 4.01 11.02 -7.35
N SER A 58 3.06 10.12 -7.06
CA SER A 58 2.32 9.41 -8.10
C SER A 58 1.12 10.21 -8.63
N TYR A 59 0.72 11.29 -7.95
CA TYR A 59 -0.44 12.09 -8.36
C TYR A 59 -0.05 13.09 -9.47
N PRO A 60 -0.81 13.15 -10.57
CA PRO A 60 -0.69 14.21 -11.57
C PRO A 60 -1.41 15.49 -11.10
N THR A 61 -1.04 16.63 -11.68
CA THR A 61 -1.71 17.92 -11.42
C THR A 61 -3.09 18.03 -12.06
N ASP A 62 -3.37 17.22 -13.08
CA ASP A 62 -4.68 17.11 -13.72
C ASP A 62 -5.65 16.35 -12.81
N PHE A 63 -6.77 16.98 -12.42
CA PHE A 63 -7.70 16.41 -11.45
C PHE A 63 -8.43 15.16 -11.95
N ASP A 64 -8.76 15.07 -13.23
CA ASP A 64 -9.43 13.89 -13.77
C ASP A 64 -8.48 12.69 -13.74
N LYS A 65 -7.21 12.92 -14.10
CA LYS A 65 -6.16 11.91 -13.95
C LYS A 65 -5.87 11.60 -12.48
N GLY A 66 -5.90 12.59 -11.59
CA GLY A 66 -5.71 12.44 -10.15
C GLY A 66 -6.78 11.54 -9.52
N LYS A 67 -8.04 11.68 -9.95
CA LYS A 67 -9.14 10.80 -9.56
C LYS A 67 -8.95 9.38 -10.09
N GLY A 68 -8.48 9.24 -11.33
CA GLY A 68 -8.09 7.95 -11.90
C GLY A 68 -6.96 7.27 -11.12
N GLN A 69 -5.94 8.02 -10.73
CA GLN A 69 -4.83 7.53 -9.91
C GLN A 69 -5.31 7.12 -8.51
N LEU A 70 -6.13 7.93 -7.86
CA LEU A 70 -6.74 7.62 -6.56
C LEU A 70 -7.51 6.30 -6.62
N ALA A 71 -8.41 6.16 -7.60
CA ALA A 71 -9.27 4.99 -7.72
C ALA A 71 -8.46 3.72 -8.02
N SER A 72 -7.56 3.78 -9.00
CA SER A 72 -6.78 2.62 -9.42
C SER A 72 -5.76 2.17 -8.36
N SER A 73 -5.06 3.11 -7.72
CA SER A 73 -4.13 2.79 -6.63
C SER A 73 -4.85 2.26 -5.38
N THR A 74 -6.06 2.72 -5.09
CA THR A 74 -6.89 2.17 -4.01
C THR A 74 -7.25 0.71 -4.28
N LEU A 75 -7.63 0.37 -5.52
CA LEU A 75 -7.95 -1.02 -5.88
C LEU A 75 -6.73 -1.94 -5.68
N LEU A 76 -5.53 -1.46 -6.02
CA LEU A 76 -4.29 -2.20 -5.82
C LEU A 76 -3.96 -2.35 -4.32
N GLN A 77 -4.16 -1.30 -3.53
CA GLN A 77 -3.98 -1.33 -2.08
C GLN A 77 -4.88 -2.36 -1.40
N MET A 78 -6.12 -2.52 -1.88
CA MET A 78 -7.05 -3.49 -1.31
C MET A 78 -6.59 -4.94 -1.45
N GLN A 79 -5.69 -5.25 -2.39
CA GLN A 79 -5.11 -6.61 -2.53
C GLN A 79 -4.32 -7.06 -1.30
N LEU A 80 -3.91 -6.12 -0.43
CA LEU A 80 -3.26 -6.39 0.85
C LEU A 80 -4.24 -6.64 1.99
N ASP A 81 -5.55 -6.60 1.73
CA ASP A 81 -6.61 -6.70 2.73
C ASP A 81 -6.33 -5.78 3.94
N PRO A 82 -6.18 -4.45 3.71
CA PRO A 82 -5.70 -3.52 4.73
C PRO A 82 -6.74 -3.25 5.83
N ASP A 83 -6.27 -3.06 7.07
CA ASP A 83 -7.10 -2.61 8.19
C ASP A 83 -7.44 -1.12 8.09
N ILE A 84 -6.51 -0.32 7.55
CA ILE A 84 -6.63 1.13 7.41
C ILE A 84 -6.25 1.55 5.99
N VAL A 85 -7.18 2.18 5.27
CA VAL A 85 -6.88 2.88 4.02
C VAL A 85 -6.75 4.37 4.30
N HIS A 86 -5.56 4.92 4.07
CA HIS A 86 -5.34 6.36 4.13
C HIS A 86 -5.63 6.97 2.76
N VAL A 87 -6.65 7.81 2.71
CA VAL A 87 -7.07 8.50 1.49
C VAL A 87 -6.15 9.68 1.21
N VAL A 88 -5.38 9.62 0.13
CA VAL A 88 -4.66 10.76 -0.42
C VAL A 88 -5.61 11.50 -1.35
N ALA A 89 -5.75 12.82 -1.19
CA ALA A 89 -6.70 13.59 -1.98
C ALA A 89 -6.28 13.64 -3.46
N TYR A 90 -7.24 13.63 -4.40
CA TYR A 90 -6.90 13.69 -5.83
C TYR A 90 -6.14 14.97 -6.23
N CYS A 91 -6.25 16.03 -5.42
CA CYS A 91 -5.62 17.33 -5.63
C CYS A 91 -4.18 17.42 -5.09
N GLU A 92 -3.61 16.32 -4.57
CA GLU A 92 -2.33 16.29 -3.84
C GLU A 92 -1.18 17.01 -4.55
N ALA A 93 -1.10 16.90 -5.88
CA ALA A 93 -0.03 17.48 -6.67
C ALA A 93 -0.22 18.97 -7.00
N ASP A 94 -1.36 19.57 -6.65
CA ASP A 94 -1.73 20.93 -7.01
C ASP A 94 -1.84 21.84 -5.77
N HIS A 95 -2.67 21.48 -4.79
CA HIS A 95 -2.88 22.30 -3.59
C HIS A 95 -3.25 21.49 -2.35
N ALA A 96 -3.14 22.14 -1.19
CA ALA A 96 -3.55 21.55 0.08
C ALA A 96 -5.07 21.29 0.07
N ALA A 97 -5.45 20.03 0.29
CA ALA A 97 -6.83 19.58 0.19
C ALA A 97 -7.77 20.38 1.11
N LYS A 98 -8.86 20.87 0.53
CA LYS A 98 -9.97 21.49 1.26
C LYS A 98 -11.01 20.44 1.63
N PRO A 99 -11.99 20.77 2.51
CA PRO A 99 -13.04 19.83 2.90
C PRO A 99 -13.76 19.16 1.71
N GLU A 100 -14.01 19.90 0.64
CA GLU A 100 -14.63 19.42 -0.59
C GLU A 100 -13.79 18.36 -1.31
N ASP A 101 -12.47 18.59 -1.46
CA ASP A 101 -11.55 17.62 -2.09
C ASP A 101 -11.47 16.33 -1.28
N ILE A 102 -11.48 16.46 0.05
CA ILE A 102 -11.48 15.32 0.98
C ILE A 102 -12.77 14.52 0.83
N ILE A 103 -13.93 15.17 0.87
CA ILE A 103 -15.23 14.49 0.74
C ILE A 103 -15.32 13.76 -0.60
N GLU A 104 -14.90 14.38 -1.69
CA GLU A 104 -14.91 13.77 -3.01
C GLU A 104 -13.92 12.59 -3.11
N SER A 105 -12.70 12.75 -2.62
CA SER A 105 -11.69 11.67 -2.59
C SER A 105 -12.16 10.48 -1.76
N VAL A 106 -12.79 10.72 -0.61
CA VAL A 106 -13.36 9.66 0.24
C VAL A 106 -14.52 8.96 -0.46
N LYS A 107 -15.40 9.67 -1.17
CA LYS A 107 -16.49 9.04 -1.95
C LYS A 107 -15.96 8.11 -3.03
N ILE A 108 -14.94 8.55 -3.78
CA ILE A 108 -14.28 7.73 -4.82
C ILE A 108 -13.67 6.49 -4.19
N THR A 109 -12.84 6.67 -3.15
CA THR A 109 -12.17 5.57 -2.45
C THR A 109 -13.18 4.57 -1.90
N LYS A 110 -14.23 5.05 -1.24
CA LYS A 110 -15.30 4.21 -0.68
C LYS A 110 -15.96 3.36 -1.76
N LYS A 111 -16.27 3.96 -2.91
CA LYS A 111 -16.87 3.21 -4.03
C LYS A 111 -15.95 2.10 -4.55
N VAL A 112 -14.64 2.33 -4.61
CA VAL A 112 -13.67 1.30 -4.98
C VAL A 112 -13.62 0.17 -3.95
N ILE A 113 -13.60 0.50 -2.66
CA ILE A 113 -13.61 -0.48 -1.57
C ILE A 113 -14.90 -1.32 -1.61
N GLU A 114 -16.06 -0.70 -1.78
CA GLU A 114 -17.35 -1.39 -1.93
C GLU A 114 -17.32 -2.39 -3.09
N ASN A 115 -16.76 -1.99 -4.25
CA ASN A 115 -16.62 -2.90 -5.38
C ASN A 115 -15.67 -4.06 -5.07
N TYR A 116 -14.54 -3.80 -4.39
CA TYR A 116 -13.61 -4.86 -3.99
C TYR A 116 -14.27 -5.88 -3.06
N LEU A 117 -15.01 -5.40 -2.05
CA LEU A 117 -15.73 -6.25 -1.10
C LEU A 117 -16.88 -7.02 -1.73
N TYR A 118 -17.54 -6.47 -2.76
CA TYR A 118 -18.57 -7.18 -3.53
C TYR A 118 -17.96 -8.32 -4.38
N GLY A 119 -16.74 -8.12 -4.87
CA GLY A 119 -15.96 -9.12 -5.59
C GLY A 119 -14.95 -8.48 -6.53
N CYS A 120 -13.69 -8.90 -6.42
CA CYS A 120 -12.59 -8.43 -7.27
C CYS A 120 -11.68 -9.61 -7.64
N PRO A 121 -11.09 -9.61 -8.85
CA PRO A 121 -10.02 -10.54 -9.17
C PRO A 121 -8.87 -10.42 -8.16
N ASP A 122 -8.34 -11.57 -7.75
CA ASP A 122 -7.14 -11.64 -6.93
C ASP A 122 -5.91 -11.41 -7.80
N MET A 123 -5.34 -10.21 -7.71
CA MET A 123 -4.16 -9.81 -8.46
C MET A 123 -2.89 -10.49 -7.93
N LYS A 124 -2.93 -11.11 -6.73
CA LYS A 124 -1.82 -11.86 -6.14
C LYS A 124 -1.54 -13.17 -6.90
N LEU A 125 -2.52 -13.65 -7.68
CA LEU A 125 -2.39 -14.86 -8.50
C LEU A 125 -1.59 -14.68 -9.80
N ASP A 126 -1.23 -13.44 -10.16
CA ASP A 126 -0.34 -13.19 -11.29
C ASP A 126 1.07 -13.73 -10.99
N GLY A 127 1.54 -14.70 -11.78
CA GLY A 127 2.85 -15.34 -11.59
C GLY A 127 4.01 -14.34 -11.59
N ARG A 128 3.89 -13.19 -12.28
CA ARG A 128 4.90 -12.12 -12.27
C ARG A 128 5.00 -11.44 -10.91
N VAL A 129 3.87 -11.29 -10.21
CA VAL A 129 3.83 -10.75 -8.85
C VAL A 129 4.52 -11.71 -7.89
N GLY A 130 4.18 -13.00 -7.99
CA GLY A 130 4.78 -14.05 -7.17
C GLY A 130 6.30 -14.13 -7.35
N GLN A 131 6.77 -14.26 -8.60
CA GLN A 131 8.21 -14.32 -8.91
C GLN A 131 8.94 -13.09 -8.36
N ARG A 132 8.43 -11.89 -8.60
CA ARG A 132 9.08 -10.66 -8.14
C ARG A 132 9.08 -10.54 -6.61
N LYS A 133 8.03 -11.01 -5.94
CA LYS A 133 7.95 -11.01 -4.47
C LYS A 133 9.07 -11.87 -3.88
N GLU A 134 9.28 -13.07 -4.41
CA GLU A 134 10.33 -13.99 -3.92
C GLU A 134 11.75 -13.43 -4.14
N GLU A 135 12.01 -12.81 -5.30
CA GLU A 135 13.28 -12.10 -5.55
C GLU A 135 13.54 -11.01 -4.48
N LEU A 136 12.54 -10.17 -4.23
CA LEU A 136 12.66 -9.08 -3.25
C LEU A 136 12.88 -9.59 -1.82
N ILE A 137 12.25 -10.69 -1.44
CA ILE A 137 12.44 -11.33 -0.13
C ILE A 137 13.87 -11.87 -0.01
N ALA A 138 14.39 -12.54 -1.05
CA ALA A 138 15.74 -13.07 -1.05
C ALA A 138 16.79 -11.94 -0.92
N ASP A 139 16.66 -10.87 -1.71
CA ASP A 139 17.54 -9.71 -1.65
C ASP A 139 17.47 -9.02 -0.28
N ALA A 140 16.27 -8.82 0.26
CA ALA A 140 16.08 -8.19 1.57
C ALA A 140 16.69 -9.01 2.70
N ARG A 141 16.54 -10.34 2.69
CA ARG A 141 17.15 -11.24 3.69
C ARG A 141 18.68 -11.18 3.64
N LEU A 142 19.26 -11.15 2.43
CA LEU A 142 20.71 -10.99 2.27
C LEU A 142 21.20 -9.68 2.88
N ILE A 143 20.48 -8.58 2.67
CA ILE A 143 20.84 -7.28 3.24
C ILE A 143 20.71 -7.31 4.78
N ILE A 144 19.59 -7.84 5.30
CA ILE A 144 19.34 -7.93 6.75
C ILE A 144 20.46 -8.71 7.44
N ASP A 145 20.85 -9.88 6.89
CA ASP A 145 21.96 -10.70 7.42
C ASP A 145 23.29 -9.95 7.52
N LYS A 146 23.51 -8.92 6.70
CA LYS A 146 24.74 -8.12 6.72
C LYS A 146 24.70 -6.91 7.66
N ILE A 147 23.53 -6.58 8.21
CA ILE A 147 23.35 -5.42 9.10
C ILE A 147 22.88 -5.78 10.51
N THR A 148 22.60 -7.06 10.78
CA THR A 148 22.29 -7.62 12.10
C THR A 148 23.46 -8.40 12.66
#